data_AF-A0A351UJ85-F1
#
_entry.id   AF-A0A351UJ85-F1
#
_cell.length_a   1.000
_cell.length_b   1.000
_cell.length_c   1.000
_cell.angle_alpha   90.00
_cell.angle_beta   90.00
_cell.angle_gamma   90.00
#
_symmetry.space_group_name_H-M   'P 1'
#
loop_
_entity.id
_entity.type
_entity.pdbx_description
1 polymer ?
#
loop_
_entity_poly.entity_id
_entity_poly.type
_entity_poly.pdbx_seq_one_letter_code
_entity_poly.pdbx_strand_id
1 'polypeptide(L)'
;MNSKGQKTAFLLAASAAALALVCPSPAQAGDDPRYFSSRAAGTTAADFLNLPVGARASGMGGAYSAISEDASGIYWNPAGLVQIPKLSAIFMRAQYVDDINYQYAAYAHRLSYDSVIGISALMTDIGSIPRTDISGNNTGSFTPQDQVFTLSYSKAILEFSDKDIDVSIGVSGKYIKSTIYDTASAYAADLGVMTYNFGDIPYRLAVTATNMGGGLKFDEESNPLPLTFKLGGAASPFRNMLVAADVVMPKGNKPNFVLGGELALTPNELTRFCVRAGIDLQQMHDQINGLSMGLGATLHFFTLDYAFVPMGELGTTHRISLTFDFPFRSPIFQRRDRSIFTKMKGISFK
;
A
#
# COMPACT_ATOMS: atom_id res chain seq x y z
N MET A 1 -26.28 25.40 28.69
CA MET A 1 -26.23 23.96 28.35
C MET A 1 -25.93 23.80 26.86
N ASN A 2 -24.79 23.17 26.58
CA ASN A 2 -24.21 22.66 25.33
C ASN A 2 -24.87 22.95 23.96
N SER A 3 -24.28 23.87 23.18
CA SER A 3 -24.39 23.90 21.70
C SER A 3 -23.19 23.24 20.98
N LYS A 4 -22.22 22.68 21.73
CA LYS A 4 -21.06 21.98 21.17
C LYS A 4 -21.33 20.54 20.72
N GLY A 5 -22.40 19.90 21.21
CA GLY A 5 -22.75 18.51 20.84
C GLY A 5 -23.47 18.37 19.49
N GLN A 6 -24.10 19.43 18.97
CA GLN A 6 -24.83 19.38 17.70
C GLN A 6 -23.95 19.64 16.48
N LYS A 7 -22.79 20.31 16.63
CA LYS A 7 -21.88 20.60 15.51
C LYS A 7 -20.99 19.41 15.14
N THR A 8 -20.67 18.52 16.08
CA THR A 8 -19.93 17.28 15.81
C THR A 8 -20.79 16.19 15.16
N ALA A 9 -22.10 16.19 15.43
CA ALA A 9 -23.03 15.29 14.75
C ALA A 9 -23.30 15.68 13.28
N PHE A 10 -23.18 16.97 12.94
CA PHE A 10 -23.43 17.47 11.59
C PHE A 10 -22.27 17.21 10.61
N LEU A 11 -21.04 17.06 11.11
CA LEU A 11 -19.85 16.77 10.28
C LEU A 11 -19.65 15.27 10.01
N LEU A 12 -20.06 14.40 10.93
CA LEU A 12 -20.09 12.94 10.70
C LEU A 12 -21.20 12.52 9.72
N ALA A 13 -22.30 13.29 9.63
CA ALA A 13 -23.33 13.10 8.62
C ALA A 13 -22.92 13.62 7.23
N ALA A 14 -22.00 14.60 7.15
CA ALA A 14 -21.54 15.16 5.89
C ALA A 14 -20.53 14.25 5.16
N SER A 15 -19.78 13.41 5.89
CA SER A 15 -18.87 12.41 5.29
C SER A 15 -19.61 11.20 4.71
N ALA A 16 -20.84 10.93 5.18
CA ALA A 16 -21.69 9.88 4.63
C ALA A 16 -22.48 10.35 3.38
N ALA A 17 -22.71 11.67 3.23
CA ALA A 17 -23.49 12.23 2.13
C ALA A 17 -22.66 12.54 0.87
N ALA A 18 -21.34 12.67 0.96
CA ALA A 18 -20.47 12.89 -0.20
C ALA A 18 -20.19 11.60 -1.02
N LEU A 19 -20.55 10.42 -0.48
CA LEU A 19 -20.39 9.13 -1.16
C LEU A 19 -21.54 8.79 -2.13
N ALA A 20 -22.58 9.63 -2.23
CA ALA A 20 -23.81 9.33 -2.96
C ALA A 20 -24.00 10.08 -4.29
N LEU A 21 -23.03 10.88 -4.75
CA LEU A 21 -23.21 11.78 -5.91
C LEU A 21 -22.46 11.42 -7.19
N VAL A 22 -21.99 10.17 -7.33
CA VAL A 22 -21.48 9.66 -8.61
C VAL A 22 -22.13 8.31 -8.92
N CYS A 23 -23.43 8.33 -9.26
CA CYS A 23 -24.12 7.20 -9.87
C CYS A 23 -24.79 7.67 -11.16
N PRO A 24 -24.37 7.20 -12.35
CA PRO A 24 -25.19 7.31 -13.53
C PRO A 24 -26.42 6.40 -13.38
N SER A 25 -27.56 6.87 -13.89
CA SER A 25 -28.88 6.24 -13.84
C SER A 25 -28.90 4.79 -14.38
N PRO A 26 -29.83 3.92 -13.91
CA PRO A 26 -29.87 2.53 -14.34
C PRO A 26 -30.57 2.43 -15.71
N ALA A 27 -29.88 1.87 -16.70
CA ALA A 27 -30.48 1.35 -17.91
C ALA A 27 -30.47 -0.19 -17.85
N GLN A 28 -31.53 -0.79 -18.38
CA GLN A 28 -32.03 -2.15 -18.14
C GLN A 28 -31.06 -3.32 -18.43
N ALA A 29 -31.12 -4.31 -17.52
CA ALA A 29 -31.08 -5.77 -17.71
C ALA A 29 -29.96 -6.40 -18.56
N GLY A 30 -28.88 -6.78 -17.84
CA GLY A 30 -27.92 -7.84 -18.16
C GLY A 30 -26.97 -7.96 -16.98
N ASP A 31 -26.93 -9.12 -16.31
CA ASP A 31 -26.17 -9.45 -15.08
C ASP A 31 -25.38 -8.30 -14.44
N ASP A 32 -26.02 -7.60 -13.50
CA ASP A 32 -25.46 -6.47 -12.77
C ASP A 32 -24.15 -6.92 -12.06
N PRO A 33 -22.96 -6.41 -12.45
CA PRO A 33 -21.74 -6.76 -11.74
C PRO A 33 -21.84 -6.16 -10.34
N ARG A 34 -22.19 -6.99 -9.36
CA ARG A 34 -22.19 -6.62 -7.96
C ARG A 34 -20.75 -6.34 -7.55
N TYR A 35 -20.30 -5.10 -7.70
CA TYR A 35 -18.98 -4.66 -7.26
C TYR A 35 -18.77 -5.02 -5.79
N PHE A 36 -17.52 -5.29 -5.41
CA PHE A 36 -17.18 -5.74 -4.06
C PHE A 36 -17.82 -7.09 -3.69
N SER A 37 -17.89 -8.02 -4.65
CA SER A 37 -18.45 -9.37 -4.46
C SER A 37 -17.59 -10.41 -5.16
N SER A 38 -17.71 -11.68 -4.73
CA SER A 38 -17.09 -12.80 -5.45
C SER A 38 -17.60 -12.93 -6.89
N ARG A 39 -18.79 -12.39 -7.19
CA ARG A 39 -19.36 -12.34 -8.55
C ARG A 39 -18.71 -11.30 -9.45
N ALA A 40 -17.95 -10.35 -8.90
CA ALA A 40 -17.19 -9.37 -9.67
C ALA A 40 -15.76 -9.85 -10.00
N ALA A 41 -15.40 -11.07 -9.62
CA ALA A 41 -14.12 -11.66 -9.98
C ALA A 41 -13.93 -11.66 -11.51
N GLY A 42 -12.81 -11.12 -11.97
CA GLY A 42 -12.49 -11.02 -13.40
C GLY A 42 -13.15 -9.86 -14.14
N THR A 43 -13.89 -8.96 -13.47
CA THR A 43 -14.48 -7.78 -14.14
C THR A 43 -13.50 -6.60 -14.25
N THR A 44 -12.24 -6.76 -13.84
CA THR A 44 -11.18 -5.74 -13.90
C THR A 44 -9.94 -6.30 -14.58
N ALA A 45 -9.18 -5.45 -15.24
CA ALA A 45 -7.87 -5.81 -15.82
C ALA A 45 -6.71 -5.25 -14.98
N ALA A 46 -5.48 -5.41 -15.48
CA ALA A 46 -4.25 -4.88 -14.87
C ALA A 46 -3.96 -5.45 -13.47
N ASP A 47 -4.05 -6.77 -13.30
CA ASP A 47 -3.84 -7.45 -12.02
C ASP A 47 -2.44 -7.21 -11.42
N PHE A 48 -1.45 -6.84 -12.24
CA PHE A 48 -0.13 -6.42 -11.78
C PHE A 48 -0.17 -5.21 -10.82
N LEU A 49 -1.24 -4.40 -10.85
CA LEU A 49 -1.46 -3.30 -9.91
C LEU A 49 -1.82 -3.80 -8.50
N ASN A 50 -2.36 -5.02 -8.37
CA ASN A 50 -2.73 -5.62 -7.09
C ASN A 50 -1.56 -6.41 -6.45
N LEU A 51 -0.49 -6.65 -7.19
CA LEU A 51 0.68 -7.36 -6.67
C LEU A 51 1.42 -6.49 -5.64
N PRO A 52 1.71 -7.00 -4.44
CA PRO A 52 2.28 -6.20 -3.36
C PRO A 52 3.72 -5.77 -3.67
N VAL A 53 4.02 -4.53 -3.30
CA VAL A 53 5.36 -3.91 -3.41
C VAL A 53 6.04 -3.83 -2.04
N GLY A 54 7.35 -4.04 -2.01
CA GLY A 54 8.18 -4.09 -0.81
C GLY A 54 8.13 -5.45 -0.13
N ALA A 55 9.30 -5.98 0.24
CA ALA A 55 9.38 -7.25 0.96
C ALA A 55 8.83 -7.09 2.39
N ARG A 56 9.05 -5.95 3.05
CA ARG A 56 8.45 -5.65 4.35
C ARG A 56 6.92 -5.75 4.33
N ALA A 57 6.25 -5.07 3.39
CA ALA A 57 4.79 -5.10 3.27
C ALA A 57 4.27 -6.50 2.93
N SER A 58 4.98 -7.20 2.03
CA SER A 58 4.68 -8.59 1.66
C SER A 58 4.76 -9.55 2.85
N GLY A 59 5.80 -9.43 3.68
CA GLY A 59 5.98 -10.24 4.90
C GLY A 59 4.94 -9.94 5.98
N MET A 60 4.27 -8.78 5.90
CA MET A 60 3.13 -8.39 6.74
C MET A 60 1.78 -8.80 6.12
N GLY A 61 1.78 -9.65 5.09
CA GLY A 61 0.58 -10.12 4.40
C GLY A 61 -0.07 -9.07 3.49
N GLY A 62 0.47 -7.85 3.40
CA GLY A 62 -0.13 -6.73 2.70
C GLY A 62 -0.81 -5.69 3.61
N ALA A 63 -0.83 -5.91 4.94
CA ALA A 63 -1.32 -4.93 5.91
C ALA A 63 -0.30 -3.79 6.07
N TYR A 64 -0.36 -2.80 5.18
CA TYR A 64 0.68 -1.76 5.09
C TYR A 64 0.14 -0.34 4.96
N SER A 65 -1.16 -0.14 4.73
CA SER A 65 -1.72 1.19 4.47
C SER A 65 -1.56 2.18 5.63
N ALA A 66 -1.54 1.69 6.88
CA ALA A 66 -1.31 2.47 8.09
C ALA A 66 0.15 2.46 8.61
N ILE A 67 1.09 1.87 7.87
CA ILE A 67 2.51 1.77 8.27
C ILE A 67 3.48 2.05 7.12
N SER A 68 3.00 2.74 6.07
CA SER A 68 3.73 3.07 4.85
C SER A 68 4.66 4.29 5.02
N GLU A 69 5.73 4.11 5.79
CA GLU A 69 6.63 5.19 6.25
C GLU A 69 7.93 5.33 5.44
N ASP A 70 7.99 4.76 4.25
CA ASP A 70 9.13 4.76 3.35
C ASP A 70 8.69 5.09 1.91
N ALA A 71 9.62 5.08 0.95
CA ALA A 71 9.33 5.35 -0.45
C ALA A 71 8.28 4.42 -1.08
N SER A 72 8.02 3.22 -0.53
CA SER A 72 6.92 2.35 -0.98
C SER A 72 5.53 2.90 -0.61
N GLY A 73 5.45 3.93 0.23
CA GLY A 73 4.22 4.67 0.49
C GLY A 73 3.58 5.25 -0.77
N ILE A 74 4.35 5.50 -1.82
CA ILE A 74 3.83 5.88 -3.15
C ILE A 74 2.82 4.84 -3.68
N TYR A 75 3.06 3.55 -3.42
CA TYR A 75 2.19 2.46 -3.86
C TYR A 75 1.09 2.14 -2.84
N TRP A 76 1.40 2.15 -1.53
CA TRP A 76 0.48 1.69 -0.49
C TRP A 76 -0.48 2.77 0.04
N ASN A 77 0.06 3.94 0.36
CA ASN A 77 -0.68 5.08 0.88
C ASN A 77 0.19 6.34 0.78
N PRO A 78 -0.09 7.25 -0.17
CA PRO A 78 0.73 8.45 -0.34
C PRO A 78 0.74 9.31 0.93
N ALA A 79 -0.33 9.33 1.75
CA ALA A 79 -0.33 10.10 2.99
C ALA A 79 0.77 9.68 3.99
N GLY A 80 1.24 8.43 3.92
CA GLY A 80 2.34 7.92 4.75
C GLY A 80 3.71 8.49 4.39
N LEU A 81 3.88 9.06 3.19
CA LEU A 81 5.15 9.64 2.74
C LEU A 81 5.60 10.80 3.63
N VAL A 82 4.68 11.47 4.30
CA VAL A 82 4.98 12.51 5.30
C VAL A 82 5.81 11.97 6.47
N GLN A 83 6.01 10.66 6.62
CA GLN A 83 6.83 10.05 7.67
C GLN A 83 8.23 9.63 7.23
N ILE A 84 8.57 9.74 5.95
CA ILE A 84 9.93 9.45 5.49
C ILE A 84 10.93 10.39 6.17
N PRO A 85 12.23 10.05 6.23
CA PRO A 85 13.26 10.97 6.72
C PRO A 85 13.49 12.12 5.71
N LYS A 86 14.73 12.46 5.37
CA LYS A 86 14.99 13.49 4.34
C LYS A 86 14.76 12.90 2.94
N LEU A 87 15.35 11.74 2.72
CA LEU A 87 15.36 11.02 1.46
C LEU A 87 15.09 9.56 1.77
N SER A 88 14.14 8.97 1.04
CA SER A 88 13.88 7.53 1.06
C SER A 88 13.95 7.02 -0.38
N ALA A 89 14.67 5.93 -0.60
CA ALA A 89 14.67 5.22 -1.87
C ALA A 89 14.48 3.73 -1.62
N ILE A 90 13.69 3.05 -2.44
CA ILE A 90 13.47 1.61 -2.34
C ILE A 90 13.61 0.97 -3.71
N PHE A 91 14.26 -0.19 -3.73
CA PHE A 91 14.31 -1.08 -4.88
C PHE A 91 13.80 -2.44 -4.43
N MET A 92 12.90 -3.03 -5.20
CA MET A 92 12.40 -4.38 -4.96
C MET A 92 12.53 -5.19 -6.25
N ARG A 93 12.91 -6.45 -6.08
CA ARG A 93 12.73 -7.49 -7.07
C ARG A 93 11.98 -8.66 -6.46
N ALA A 94 10.97 -9.14 -7.16
CA ALA A 94 10.25 -10.36 -6.86
C ALA A 94 10.29 -11.25 -8.10
N GLN A 95 10.59 -12.53 -7.90
CA GLN A 95 10.45 -13.55 -8.93
C GLN A 95 9.21 -14.36 -8.59
N TYR A 96 8.23 -14.28 -9.47
CA TYR A 96 7.02 -15.07 -9.42
C TYR A 96 7.23 -16.38 -10.19
N VAL A 97 6.19 -17.20 -10.19
CA VAL A 97 6.13 -18.46 -10.92
C VAL A 97 6.27 -18.23 -12.43
N ASP A 98 6.80 -19.22 -13.14
CA ASP A 98 7.05 -19.15 -14.59
C ASP A 98 8.01 -18.00 -15.00
N ASP A 99 9.01 -17.72 -14.16
CA ASP A 99 10.05 -16.69 -14.37
C ASP A 99 9.53 -15.26 -14.60
N ILE A 100 8.29 -14.98 -14.19
CA ILE A 100 7.73 -13.64 -14.19
C ILE A 100 8.54 -12.75 -13.25
N ASN A 101 9.14 -11.69 -13.81
CA ASN A 101 9.93 -10.72 -13.07
C ASN A 101 9.06 -9.52 -12.70
N TYR A 102 9.02 -9.20 -11.41
CA TYR A 102 8.30 -8.05 -10.90
C TYR A 102 9.26 -7.12 -10.16
N GLN A 103 9.39 -5.89 -10.65
CA GLN A 103 10.39 -4.93 -10.20
C GLN A 103 9.74 -3.62 -9.82
N TYR A 104 10.25 -3.02 -8.76
CA TYR A 104 9.78 -1.72 -8.30
C TYR A 104 10.96 -0.87 -7.86
N ALA A 105 10.96 0.38 -8.27
CA ALA A 105 11.89 1.39 -7.79
C ALA A 105 11.10 2.64 -7.41
N ALA A 106 11.40 3.20 -6.25
CA ALA A 106 10.80 4.45 -5.81
C ALA A 106 11.80 5.34 -5.10
N TYR A 107 11.55 6.64 -5.20
CA TYR A 107 12.33 7.69 -4.59
C TYR A 107 11.37 8.74 -4.04
N ALA A 108 11.57 9.13 -2.77
CA ALA A 108 10.80 10.17 -2.12
C ALA A 108 11.73 11.16 -1.43
N HIS A 109 11.41 12.44 -1.57
CA HIS A 109 12.19 13.56 -1.04
C HIS A 109 11.27 14.49 -0.26
N ARG A 110 11.63 14.71 1.00
CA ARG A 110 11.01 15.71 1.86
C ARG A 110 11.43 17.12 1.44
N LEU A 111 10.45 17.94 1.05
CA LEU A 111 10.66 19.34 0.66
C LEU A 111 10.67 20.26 1.89
N SER A 112 9.73 20.03 2.83
CA SER A 112 9.54 20.86 4.02
C SER A 112 9.18 20.00 5.25
N TYR A 113 8.90 20.63 6.40
CA TYR A 113 8.42 19.94 7.61
C TYR A 113 7.14 19.14 7.36
N ASP A 114 6.26 19.64 6.50
CA ASP A 114 4.93 19.11 6.27
C ASP A 114 4.75 18.46 4.90
N SER A 115 5.69 18.59 3.95
CA SER A 115 5.46 18.19 2.55
C SER A 115 6.56 17.34 1.93
N VAL A 116 6.12 16.39 1.11
CA VAL A 116 6.96 15.36 0.48
C VAL A 116 6.50 15.15 -0.96
N ILE A 117 7.47 14.98 -1.85
CA ILE A 117 7.25 14.51 -3.22
C ILE A 117 7.87 13.12 -3.39
N GLY A 118 7.28 12.30 -4.26
CA GLY A 118 7.82 10.99 -4.59
C GLY A 118 7.54 10.59 -6.02
N ILE A 119 8.45 9.81 -6.58
CA ILE A 119 8.30 9.17 -7.89
C ILE A 119 8.53 7.67 -7.76
N SER A 120 7.83 6.87 -8.56
CA SER A 120 8.10 5.44 -8.66
C SER A 120 7.92 4.91 -10.07
N ALA A 121 8.64 3.83 -10.35
CA ALA A 121 8.47 3.00 -11.53
C ALA A 121 8.24 1.55 -11.08
N LEU A 122 7.22 0.92 -11.64
CA LEU A 122 6.90 -0.48 -11.48
C LEU A 122 6.95 -1.13 -12.85
N MET A 123 7.62 -2.27 -12.94
CA MET A 123 7.76 -3.03 -14.18
C MET A 123 7.45 -4.50 -13.92
N THR A 124 6.61 -5.07 -14.78
CA THR A 124 6.34 -6.51 -14.82
C THR A 124 6.79 -7.03 -16.18
N ASP A 125 7.56 -8.10 -16.17
CA ASP A 125 7.95 -8.82 -17.38
C ASP A 125 7.52 -10.28 -17.20
N ILE A 126 6.61 -10.73 -18.05
CA ILE A 126 6.06 -12.09 -17.99
C ILE A 126 7.00 -13.11 -18.65
N GLY A 127 7.98 -12.66 -19.43
CA GLY A 127 8.84 -13.54 -20.21
C GLY A 127 8.26 -13.86 -21.59
N SER A 128 9.00 -14.68 -22.35
CA SER A 128 8.67 -14.95 -23.74
C SER A 128 7.63 -16.08 -23.86
N ILE A 129 6.47 -15.75 -24.41
CA ILE A 129 5.39 -16.70 -24.64
C ILE A 129 5.44 -17.16 -26.11
N PRO A 130 5.49 -18.49 -26.38
CA PRO A 130 5.46 -19.00 -27.74
C PRO A 130 4.09 -18.74 -28.37
N ARG A 131 4.11 -18.21 -29.59
CA ARG A 131 2.92 -17.97 -30.39
C ARG A 131 2.60 -19.24 -31.18
N THR A 132 1.38 -19.72 -31.07
CA THR A 132 0.90 -20.87 -31.86
C THR A 132 -0.27 -20.47 -32.75
N ASP A 133 -0.34 -21.05 -33.95
CA ASP A 133 -1.53 -20.97 -34.79
C ASP A 133 -2.60 -21.99 -34.34
N ILE A 134 -3.77 -21.97 -34.98
CA ILE A 134 -4.86 -22.93 -34.71
C ILE A 134 -4.48 -24.40 -34.97
N SER A 135 -3.40 -24.64 -35.72
CA SER A 135 -2.88 -25.96 -36.04
C SER A 135 -1.75 -26.37 -35.08
N GLY A 136 -1.42 -25.54 -34.08
CA GLY A 136 -0.35 -25.75 -33.12
C GLY A 136 1.06 -25.43 -33.64
N ASN A 137 1.20 -24.86 -34.84
CA ASN A 137 2.51 -24.48 -35.37
C ASN A 137 3.00 -23.20 -34.70
N ASN A 138 4.28 -23.20 -34.32
CA ASN A 138 4.90 -22.04 -33.69
C ASN A 138 5.15 -20.93 -34.73
N THR A 139 4.59 -19.74 -34.49
CA THR A 139 4.68 -18.54 -35.36
C THR A 139 5.55 -17.42 -34.77
N GLY A 140 6.38 -17.74 -33.77
CA GLY A 140 7.30 -16.82 -33.10
C GLY A 140 7.03 -16.74 -31.61
N SER A 141 7.49 -15.67 -30.95
CA SER A 141 7.15 -15.40 -29.55
C SER A 141 6.88 -13.93 -29.32
N PHE A 142 6.16 -13.63 -28.25
CA PHE A 142 5.94 -12.26 -27.77
C PHE A 142 6.22 -12.20 -26.27
N THR A 143 6.56 -11.01 -25.78
CA THR A 143 6.94 -10.79 -24.38
C THR A 143 6.03 -9.73 -23.78
N PRO A 144 5.00 -10.12 -23.02
CA PRO A 144 4.13 -9.16 -22.35
C PRO A 144 4.88 -8.38 -21.27
N GLN A 145 4.73 -7.06 -21.29
CA GLN A 145 5.35 -6.15 -20.34
C GLN A 145 4.39 -5.06 -19.88
N ASP A 146 4.40 -4.81 -18.57
CA ASP A 146 3.61 -3.76 -17.94
C ASP A 146 4.53 -2.75 -17.25
N GLN A 147 4.19 -1.46 -17.38
CA GLN A 147 4.95 -0.35 -16.80
C GLN A 147 4.00 0.63 -16.14
N VAL A 148 4.33 1.03 -14.91
CA VAL A 148 3.57 2.04 -14.17
C VAL A 148 4.52 3.09 -13.63
N PHE A 149 4.29 4.34 -14.05
CA PHE A 149 4.99 5.50 -13.51
C PHE A 149 4.05 6.25 -12.59
N THR A 150 4.49 6.54 -11.37
CA THR A 150 3.68 7.25 -10.37
C THR A 150 4.41 8.49 -9.89
N LEU A 151 3.69 9.60 -9.80
CA LEU A 151 4.12 10.82 -9.13
C LEU A 151 3.21 11.06 -7.94
N SER A 152 3.78 11.32 -6.77
CA SER A 152 3.04 11.52 -5.51
C SER A 152 3.42 12.82 -4.84
N TYR A 153 2.43 13.46 -4.23
CA TYR A 153 2.60 14.59 -3.34
C TYR A 153 1.85 14.33 -2.03
N SER A 154 2.42 14.73 -0.91
CA SER A 154 1.84 14.46 0.40
C SER A 154 2.08 15.62 1.34
N LYS A 155 1.08 15.90 2.18
CA LYS A 155 1.08 17.04 3.09
C LYS A 155 0.55 16.67 4.47
N ALA A 156 1.26 17.08 5.52
CA ALA A 156 0.83 17.03 6.92
C ALA A 156 -0.09 18.23 7.20
N ILE A 157 -1.20 17.98 7.88
CA ILE A 157 -2.11 19.00 8.37
C ILE A 157 -2.12 18.92 9.88
N LEU A 158 -1.40 19.86 10.51
CA LEU A 158 -1.04 19.84 11.93
C LEU A 158 -2.01 20.63 12.84
N GLU A 159 -3.13 21.12 12.29
CA GLU A 159 -3.90 22.22 12.91
C GLU A 159 -5.41 21.93 13.12
N PHE A 160 -5.88 20.70 12.87
CA PHE A 160 -7.33 20.39 12.91
C PHE A 160 -7.94 20.22 14.32
N SER A 161 -7.12 20.09 15.37
CA SER A 161 -7.64 19.94 16.74
C SER A 161 -6.60 20.36 17.76
N ASP A 162 -7.07 20.80 18.93
CA ASP A 162 -6.24 21.08 20.10
C ASP A 162 -5.23 19.93 20.34
N LYS A 163 -3.99 20.18 19.88
CA LYS A 163 -2.70 19.57 20.27
C LYS A 163 -2.41 18.07 20.07
N ASP A 164 -3.36 17.19 19.77
CA ASP A 164 -3.06 15.74 19.86
C ASP A 164 -3.39 14.86 18.62
N ILE A 165 -3.84 15.40 17.48
CA ILE A 165 -4.08 14.58 16.26
C ILE A 165 -3.34 15.15 15.05
N ASP A 166 -2.34 14.42 14.57
CA ASP A 166 -1.64 14.74 13.33
C ASP A 166 -2.31 13.97 12.17
N VAL A 167 -2.86 14.70 11.19
CA VAL A 167 -3.45 14.10 9.99
C VAL A 167 -2.54 14.39 8.80
N SER A 168 -2.30 13.43 7.92
CA SER A 168 -1.68 13.66 6.62
C SER A 168 -2.60 13.24 5.49
N ILE A 169 -2.44 13.94 4.38
CA ILE A 169 -3.12 13.65 3.12
C ILE A 169 -2.09 13.40 2.03
N GLY A 170 -2.43 12.56 1.07
CA GLY A 170 -1.57 12.27 -0.06
C GLY A 170 -2.39 12.06 -1.33
N VAL A 171 -1.81 12.48 -2.45
CA VAL A 171 -2.37 12.31 -3.78
C VAL A 171 -1.28 11.75 -4.69
N SER A 172 -1.64 10.84 -5.57
CA SER A 172 -0.74 10.33 -6.59
C SER A 172 -1.41 10.29 -7.95
N GLY A 173 -0.65 10.57 -9.01
CA GLY A 173 -1.05 10.34 -10.39
C GLY A 173 -0.22 9.20 -10.98
N LYS A 174 -0.89 8.30 -11.69
CA LYS A 174 -0.29 7.12 -12.34
C LYS A 174 -0.47 7.19 -13.84
N TYR A 175 0.58 6.87 -14.56
CA TYR A 175 0.55 6.52 -15.97
C TYR A 175 0.86 5.04 -16.10
N ILE A 176 -0.11 4.29 -16.62
CA ILE A 176 -0.07 2.83 -16.76
C ILE A 176 0.06 2.54 -18.25
N LYS A 177 1.01 1.69 -18.62
CA LYS A 177 1.21 1.20 -19.97
C LYS A 177 1.32 -0.32 -19.92
N SER A 178 0.53 -1.01 -20.72
CA SER A 178 0.55 -2.47 -20.84
C SER A 178 0.75 -2.84 -22.31
N THR A 179 1.73 -3.69 -22.57
CA THR A 179 2.04 -4.19 -23.91
C THR A 179 1.93 -5.71 -23.85
N ILE A 180 0.96 -6.28 -24.55
CA ILE A 180 0.80 -7.74 -24.67
C ILE A 180 1.14 -8.12 -26.11
N TYR A 181 0.28 -7.72 -27.03
CA TYR A 181 0.51 -7.70 -28.46
C TYR A 181 0.43 -6.26 -28.95
N ASP A 182 -0.70 -5.61 -28.67
CA ASP A 182 -0.87 -4.17 -28.78
C ASP A 182 -0.57 -3.44 -27.46
N THR A 183 -0.41 -2.13 -27.56
CA THR A 183 -0.09 -1.26 -26.42
C THR A 183 -1.32 -0.50 -25.97
N ALA A 184 -1.74 -0.72 -24.73
CA ALA A 184 -2.74 0.09 -24.05
C ALA A 184 -2.09 1.05 -23.05
N SER A 185 -2.71 2.22 -22.86
CA SER A 185 -2.34 3.14 -21.78
C SER A 185 -3.57 3.60 -21.01
N ALA A 186 -3.37 3.91 -19.74
CA ALA A 186 -4.40 4.44 -18.85
C ALA A 186 -3.78 5.42 -17.85
N TYR A 187 -4.64 6.32 -17.35
CA TYR A 187 -4.31 7.21 -16.25
C TYR A 187 -5.17 6.86 -15.04
N ALA A 188 -4.55 6.89 -13.87
CA ALA A 188 -5.24 6.70 -12.61
C ALA A 188 -4.72 7.67 -11.55
N ALA A 189 -5.51 7.84 -10.51
CA ALA A 189 -5.14 8.61 -9.33
C ALA A 189 -5.31 7.75 -8.07
N ASP A 190 -4.48 8.02 -7.08
CA ASP A 190 -4.59 7.47 -5.75
C ASP A 190 -4.79 8.61 -4.75
N LEU A 191 -5.60 8.35 -3.73
CA LEU A 191 -5.82 9.25 -2.61
C LEU A 191 -5.57 8.49 -1.31
N GLY A 192 -4.92 9.18 -0.38
CA GLY A 192 -4.63 8.65 0.94
C GLY A 192 -4.90 9.68 2.02
N VAL A 193 -5.44 9.21 3.13
CA VAL A 193 -5.50 9.93 4.40
C VAL A 193 -4.91 9.03 5.46
N MET A 194 -4.09 9.59 6.33
CA MET A 194 -3.49 8.88 7.44
C MET A 194 -3.49 9.74 8.68
N THR A 195 -3.74 9.12 9.82
CA THR A 195 -3.72 9.77 11.13
C THR A 195 -2.62 9.16 11.98
N TYR A 196 -2.03 9.99 12.84
CA TYR A 196 -1.02 9.57 13.80
C TYR A 196 -1.45 9.98 15.19
N ASN A 197 -1.30 9.04 16.14
CA ASN A 197 -1.58 9.24 17.55
C ASN A 197 -3.02 9.69 17.80
N PHE A 198 -3.98 8.79 17.58
CA PHE A 198 -5.36 9.06 17.99
C PHE A 198 -5.49 8.95 19.52
N GLY A 199 -5.29 10.07 20.23
CA GLY A 199 -5.35 10.15 21.70
C GLY A 199 -4.03 9.75 22.40
N ASP A 200 -4.13 9.20 23.61
CA ASP A 200 -2.96 8.83 24.45
C ASP A 200 -2.26 7.52 24.03
N ILE A 201 -2.76 6.83 23.00
CA ILE A 201 -2.22 5.55 22.52
C ILE A 201 -1.75 5.75 21.06
N PRO A 202 -0.57 5.25 20.66
CA PRO A 202 0.01 5.42 19.31
C PRO A 202 -0.70 4.53 18.29
N TYR A 203 -2.00 4.72 18.12
CA TYR A 203 -2.78 4.16 17.04
C TYR A 203 -2.59 4.99 15.78
N ARG A 204 -2.57 4.30 14.64
CA ARG A 204 -2.57 4.90 13.31
C ARG A 204 -3.76 4.35 12.56
N LEU A 205 -4.49 5.24 11.92
CA LEU A 205 -5.59 4.87 11.03
C LEU A 205 -5.27 5.43 9.65
N ALA A 206 -5.58 4.64 8.62
CA ALA A 206 -5.40 5.01 7.24
C ALA A 206 -6.64 4.68 6.42
N VAL A 207 -6.93 5.55 5.46
CA VAL A 207 -7.94 5.33 4.44
C VAL A 207 -7.29 5.61 3.10
N THR A 208 -7.37 4.66 2.17
CA THR A 208 -6.88 4.88 0.81
C THR A 208 -7.86 4.45 -0.24
N ALA A 209 -7.81 5.14 -1.37
CA ALA A 209 -8.49 4.77 -2.61
C ALA A 209 -7.43 4.75 -3.70
N THR A 210 -7.16 3.58 -4.27
CA THR A 210 -6.10 3.38 -5.26
C THR A 210 -6.66 2.97 -6.61
N ASN A 211 -5.99 3.36 -7.69
CA ASN A 211 -6.31 3.06 -9.07
C ASN A 211 -7.66 3.67 -9.52
N MET A 212 -7.97 4.88 -9.05
CA MET A 212 -9.14 5.66 -9.53
C MET A 212 -8.85 6.23 -10.90
N GLY A 213 -9.34 5.60 -11.97
CA GLY A 213 -9.01 6.01 -13.32
C GLY A 213 -9.85 5.38 -14.41
N GLY A 214 -9.51 5.74 -15.65
CA GLY A 214 -10.06 5.10 -16.84
C GLY A 214 -9.49 3.69 -17.03
N GLY A 215 -10.19 2.84 -17.75
CA GLY A 215 -9.73 1.48 -18.06
C GLY A 215 -8.61 1.43 -19.09
N LEU A 216 -7.89 0.30 -19.15
CA LEU A 216 -6.96 0.02 -20.25
C LEU A 216 -7.75 -0.27 -21.52
N LYS A 217 -7.42 0.44 -22.59
CA LYS A 217 -8.01 0.25 -23.92
C LYS A 217 -6.95 -0.32 -24.86
N PHE A 218 -7.10 -1.60 -25.22
CA PHE A 218 -6.21 -2.27 -26.16
C PHE A 218 -6.64 -2.00 -27.61
N ASP A 219 -7.95 -2.03 -27.87
CA ASP A 219 -8.55 -1.72 -29.19
C ASP A 219 -9.81 -0.86 -29.03
N GLU A 220 -11.00 -1.47 -29.08
CA GLU A 220 -12.29 -0.79 -28.93
C GLU A 220 -12.84 -0.86 -27.51
N GLU A 221 -12.58 -1.96 -26.80
CA GLU A 221 -13.06 -2.19 -25.45
C GLU A 221 -12.11 -1.62 -24.38
N SER A 222 -12.70 -0.97 -23.37
CA SER A 222 -11.99 -0.45 -22.21
C SER A 222 -12.24 -1.34 -21.01
N ASN A 223 -11.19 -1.98 -20.51
CA ASN A 223 -11.26 -2.82 -19.31
C ASN A 223 -10.96 -2.00 -18.06
N PRO A 224 -11.87 -1.93 -17.08
CA PRO A 224 -11.70 -1.06 -15.92
C PRO A 224 -10.52 -1.51 -15.05
N LEU A 225 -9.82 -0.52 -14.48
CA LEU A 225 -8.74 -0.73 -13.53
C LEU A 225 -9.25 -1.32 -12.20
N PRO A 226 -8.38 -1.97 -11.41
CA PRO A 226 -8.75 -2.56 -10.13
C PRO A 226 -8.78 -1.48 -9.05
N LEU A 227 -9.83 -0.65 -9.09
CA LEU A 227 -10.14 0.32 -8.05
C LEU A 227 -10.24 -0.41 -6.71
N THR A 228 -9.49 0.03 -5.72
CA THR A 228 -9.44 -0.61 -4.42
C THR A 228 -9.53 0.43 -3.30
N PHE A 229 -10.46 0.21 -2.37
CA PHE A 229 -10.53 0.97 -1.13
C PHE A 229 -9.87 0.18 -0.02
N LYS A 230 -9.03 0.83 0.80
CA LYS A 230 -8.41 0.21 1.97
C LYS A 230 -8.70 1.02 3.22
N LEU A 231 -9.03 0.31 4.30
CA LEU A 231 -9.14 0.85 5.65
C LEU A 231 -8.12 0.13 6.52
N GLY A 232 -7.09 0.85 6.96
CA GLY A 232 -5.98 0.30 7.73
C GLY A 232 -5.92 0.82 9.15
N GLY A 233 -5.51 -0.05 10.06
CA GLY A 233 -5.22 0.26 11.44
C GLY A 233 -3.88 -0.32 11.85
N ALA A 234 -3.10 0.43 12.62
CA ALA A 234 -1.88 -0.09 13.23
C ALA A 234 -1.72 0.36 14.68
N ALA A 235 -1.19 -0.54 15.49
CA ALA A 235 -0.90 -0.33 16.90
C ALA A 235 0.50 -0.85 17.22
N SER A 236 1.18 -0.24 18.18
CA SER A 236 2.46 -0.74 18.70
C SER A 236 2.32 -1.04 20.20
N PRO A 237 1.83 -2.24 20.58
CA PRO A 237 1.58 -2.56 21.98
C PRO A 237 2.87 -2.53 22.82
N PHE A 238 4.01 -2.88 22.22
CA PHE A 238 5.34 -2.80 22.82
C PHE A 238 6.28 -2.02 21.92
N ARG A 239 7.38 -1.46 22.47
CA ARG A 239 8.41 -0.72 21.69
C ARG A 239 8.97 -1.53 20.52
N ASN A 240 8.96 -2.85 20.67
CA ASN A 240 9.56 -3.81 19.75
C ASN A 240 8.51 -4.60 18.96
N MET A 241 7.22 -4.27 19.08
CA MET A 241 6.13 -4.97 18.40
C MET A 241 5.19 -4.01 17.70
N LEU A 242 4.90 -4.28 16.44
CA LEU A 242 3.95 -3.57 15.62
C LEU A 242 2.92 -4.57 15.10
N VAL A 243 1.64 -4.23 15.22
CA VAL A 243 0.53 -5.00 14.65
C VAL A 243 -0.24 -4.08 13.71
N ALA A 244 -0.56 -4.58 12.53
CA ALA A 244 -1.32 -3.88 11.51
C ALA A 244 -2.44 -4.76 10.99
N ALA A 245 -3.55 -4.13 10.60
CA ALA A 245 -4.72 -4.78 10.04
C ALA A 245 -5.33 -3.89 8.97
N ASP A 246 -5.56 -4.44 7.78
CA ASP A 246 -6.17 -3.73 6.66
C ASP A 246 -7.42 -4.48 6.18
N VAL A 247 -8.49 -3.75 5.93
CA VAL A 247 -9.67 -4.22 5.19
C VAL A 247 -9.53 -3.73 3.75
N VAL A 248 -9.40 -4.65 2.80
CA VAL A 248 -9.25 -4.30 1.37
C VAL A 248 -10.54 -4.62 0.64
N MET A 249 -11.08 -3.62 -0.04
CA MET A 249 -12.32 -3.69 -0.80
C MET A 249 -12.01 -3.39 -2.26
N PRO A 250 -11.64 -4.41 -3.06
CA PRO A 250 -11.41 -4.25 -4.48
C PRO A 250 -12.73 -4.26 -5.27
N LYS A 251 -12.84 -3.44 -6.30
CA LYS A 251 -14.02 -3.37 -7.18
C LYS A 251 -14.34 -4.74 -7.82
N GLY A 252 -13.30 -5.45 -8.26
CA GLY A 252 -13.38 -6.74 -8.95
C GLY A 252 -13.31 -7.97 -8.04
N ASN A 253 -13.54 -7.86 -6.72
CA ASN A 253 -13.57 -9.05 -5.86
C ASN A 253 -14.34 -8.81 -4.56
N LYS A 254 -14.53 -9.86 -3.75
CA LYS A 254 -15.07 -9.72 -2.38
C LYS A 254 -14.07 -8.95 -1.48
N PRO A 255 -14.56 -8.20 -0.47
CA PRO A 255 -13.71 -7.64 0.56
C PRO A 255 -12.86 -8.72 1.24
N ASN A 256 -11.62 -8.37 1.56
CA ASN A 256 -10.71 -9.22 2.31
C ASN A 256 -10.20 -8.52 3.57
N PHE A 257 -9.66 -9.34 4.46
CA PHE A 257 -9.01 -8.89 5.69
C PHE A 257 -7.57 -9.38 5.68
N VAL A 258 -6.66 -8.47 5.99
CA VAL A 258 -5.23 -8.74 6.05
C VAL A 258 -4.72 -8.34 7.42
N LEU A 259 -3.93 -9.21 8.04
CA LEU A 259 -3.33 -8.98 9.35
C LEU A 259 -1.82 -9.15 9.24
N GLY A 260 -1.05 -8.30 9.92
CA GLY A 260 0.40 -8.35 9.94
C GLY A 260 0.98 -8.04 11.31
N GLY A 261 2.03 -8.75 11.70
CA GLY A 261 2.80 -8.54 12.91
C GLY A 261 4.29 -8.41 12.61
N GLU A 262 4.94 -7.40 13.19
CA GLU A 262 6.38 -7.19 13.13
C GLU A 262 6.95 -7.16 14.55
N LEU A 263 7.95 -8.01 14.79
CA LEU A 263 8.77 -8.03 15.99
C LEU A 263 10.17 -7.57 15.64
N ALA A 264 10.63 -6.52 16.31
CA ALA A 264 11.93 -5.89 16.07
C ALA A 264 12.85 -6.06 17.27
N LEU A 265 14.06 -6.56 17.06
CA LEU A 265 15.16 -6.53 18.00
C LEU A 265 16.09 -5.38 17.63
N THR A 266 16.37 -4.48 18.56
CA THR A 266 17.25 -3.32 18.36
C THR A 266 18.45 -3.41 19.32
N PRO A 267 19.52 -4.16 18.99
CA PRO A 267 20.68 -4.28 19.86
C PRO A 267 21.37 -2.95 20.12
N ASN A 268 21.50 -2.13 19.06
CA ASN A 268 22.15 -0.83 19.09
C ASN A 268 21.26 0.22 18.40
N GLU A 269 21.58 1.51 18.55
CA GLU A 269 20.86 2.61 17.88
C GLU A 269 20.96 2.57 16.34
N LEU A 270 21.96 1.84 15.83
CA LEU A 270 22.25 1.73 14.39
C LEU A 270 21.79 0.42 13.78
N THR A 271 21.40 -0.58 14.57
CA THR A 271 21.08 -1.92 14.08
C THR A 271 19.71 -2.37 14.55
N ARG A 272 18.89 -2.82 13.61
CA ARG A 272 17.56 -3.38 13.88
C ARG A 272 17.36 -4.64 13.07
N PHE A 273 17.02 -5.72 13.72
CA PHE A 273 16.58 -6.96 13.09
C PHE A 273 15.07 -7.10 13.28
N CYS A 274 14.34 -7.50 12.25
CA CYS A 274 12.91 -7.67 12.30
C CYS A 274 12.52 -9.06 11.80
N VAL A 275 11.57 -9.67 12.50
CA VAL A 275 10.83 -10.83 12.03
C VAL A 275 9.39 -10.40 11.83
N ARG A 276 8.80 -10.82 10.71
CA ARG A 276 7.47 -10.42 10.28
C ARG A 276 6.67 -11.65 9.91
N ALA A 277 5.39 -11.62 10.24
CA ALA A 277 4.43 -12.61 9.79
C ALA A 277 3.14 -11.89 9.40
N GLY A 278 2.45 -12.39 8.39
CA GLY A 278 1.18 -11.84 7.95
C GLY A 278 0.25 -12.89 7.42
N ILE A 279 -1.03 -12.58 7.42
CA ILE A 279 -2.11 -13.45 7.00
C ILE A 279 -3.03 -12.65 6.07
N ASP A 280 -3.22 -13.15 4.85
CA ASP A 280 -4.26 -12.74 3.91
C ASP A 280 -5.40 -13.77 3.93
N LEU A 281 -6.53 -13.40 4.54
CA LEU A 281 -7.68 -14.30 4.72
C LEU A 281 -8.36 -14.67 3.40
N GLN A 282 -8.14 -13.93 2.31
CA GLN A 282 -8.75 -14.25 1.03
C GLN A 282 -8.11 -15.49 0.39
N GLN A 283 -6.82 -15.70 0.62
CA GLN A 283 -6.04 -16.79 0.03
C GLN A 283 -6.09 -18.07 0.87
N MET A 284 -6.66 -18.00 2.07
CA MET A 284 -6.87 -19.14 2.96
C MET A 284 -8.08 -19.96 2.51
N HIS A 285 -7.92 -20.77 1.46
CA HIS A 285 -8.99 -21.67 1.00
C HIS A 285 -8.83 -23.12 1.47
N ASP A 286 -7.61 -23.66 1.65
CA ASP A 286 -7.42 -25.06 2.12
C ASP A 286 -5.99 -25.46 2.61
N GLN A 287 -4.99 -24.57 2.52
CA GLN A 287 -3.58 -24.83 2.88
C GLN A 287 -2.97 -23.64 3.64
N ILE A 288 -1.66 -23.67 3.94
CA ILE A 288 -0.86 -22.54 4.50
C ILE A 288 -0.84 -21.30 3.55
N ASN A 289 -1.59 -21.34 2.45
CA ASN A 289 -1.75 -20.26 1.48
C ASN A 289 -2.36 -19.03 2.14
N GLY A 290 -1.77 -17.86 1.89
CA GLY A 290 -2.11 -16.62 2.57
C GLY A 290 -1.28 -16.32 3.81
N LEU A 291 -0.47 -17.26 4.32
CA LEU A 291 0.56 -16.95 5.33
C LEU A 291 1.81 -16.38 4.65
N SER A 292 2.24 -15.21 5.09
CA SER A 292 3.50 -14.59 4.65
C SER A 292 4.48 -14.53 5.81
N MET A 293 5.77 -14.67 5.49
CA MET A 293 6.86 -14.49 6.44
C MET A 293 7.86 -13.47 5.89
N GLY A 294 8.49 -12.70 6.78
CA GLY A 294 9.49 -11.73 6.39
C GLY A 294 10.61 -11.56 7.41
N LEU A 295 11.80 -11.25 6.90
CA LEU A 295 12.97 -10.88 7.69
C LEU A 295 13.43 -9.50 7.24
N GLY A 296 13.93 -8.70 8.17
CA GLY A 296 14.47 -7.38 7.90
C GLY A 296 15.73 -7.12 8.70
N ALA A 297 16.73 -6.50 8.09
CA ALA A 297 17.93 -6.04 8.76
C ALA A 297 18.21 -4.59 8.34
N THR A 298 18.14 -3.69 9.31
CA THR A 298 18.50 -2.28 9.15
C THR A 298 19.87 -2.04 9.78
N LEU A 299 20.77 -1.44 9.00
CA LEU A 299 22.10 -0.98 9.36
C LEU A 299 22.19 0.51 9.00
N HIS A 300 22.07 1.38 10.01
CA HIS A 300 22.11 2.83 9.88
C HIS A 300 21.03 3.39 8.93
N PHE A 301 21.38 3.79 7.71
CA PHE A 301 20.45 4.28 6.68
C PHE A 301 20.02 3.19 5.68
N PHE A 302 20.57 1.98 5.79
CA PHE A 302 20.36 0.89 4.85
C PHE A 302 19.47 -0.18 5.47
N THR A 303 18.45 -0.64 4.75
CA THR A 303 17.61 -1.77 5.16
C THR A 303 17.53 -2.80 4.05
N LEU A 304 17.81 -4.06 4.39
CA LEU A 304 17.56 -5.22 3.55
C LEU A 304 16.37 -5.97 4.11
N ASP A 305 15.32 -6.12 3.32
CA ASP A 305 14.15 -6.92 3.66
C ASP A 305 14.00 -8.09 2.68
N TYR A 306 13.58 -9.23 3.23
CA TYR A 306 13.27 -10.44 2.51
C TYR A 306 11.88 -10.93 2.91
N ALA A 307 11.09 -11.39 1.96
CA ALA A 307 9.80 -12.01 2.21
C ALA A 307 9.62 -13.29 1.43
N PHE A 308 9.01 -14.25 2.12
CA PHE A 308 8.60 -15.54 1.61
C PHE A 308 7.08 -15.60 1.62
N VAL A 309 6.48 -15.80 0.45
CA VAL A 309 5.02 -15.84 0.27
C VAL A 309 4.66 -17.09 -0.55
N PRO A 310 4.13 -18.14 0.09
CA PRO A 310 3.56 -19.30 -0.58
C PRO A 310 2.32 -18.92 -1.39
N MET A 311 2.21 -19.46 -2.60
CA MET A 311 1.07 -19.29 -3.51
C MET A 311 0.35 -20.62 -3.79
N GLY A 312 0.48 -21.59 -2.89
CA GLY A 312 -0.16 -22.90 -3.04
C GLY A 312 0.41 -23.72 -4.18
N GLU A 313 -0.47 -24.23 -5.03
CA GLU A 313 -0.12 -25.08 -6.18
C GLU A 313 0.73 -24.36 -7.23
N LEU A 314 0.69 -23.02 -7.25
CA LEU A 314 1.54 -22.23 -8.13
C LEU A 314 3.01 -22.29 -7.68
N GLY A 315 3.28 -22.51 -6.39
CA GLY A 315 4.63 -22.58 -5.83
C GLY A 315 4.88 -21.49 -4.78
N THR A 316 6.12 -21.01 -4.68
CA THR A 316 6.53 -20.02 -3.67
C THR A 316 7.16 -18.80 -4.31
N THR A 317 6.81 -17.62 -3.83
CA THR A 317 7.39 -16.35 -4.27
C THR A 317 8.40 -15.84 -3.25
N HIS A 318 9.56 -15.43 -3.74
CA HIS A 318 10.60 -14.79 -2.95
C HIS A 318 10.72 -13.32 -3.37
N ARG A 319 10.71 -12.41 -2.39
CA ARG A 319 10.83 -10.97 -2.63
C ARG A 319 11.99 -10.41 -1.83
N ILE A 320 12.81 -9.60 -2.48
CA ILE A 320 13.94 -8.90 -1.87
C ILE A 320 13.71 -7.41 -2.09
N SER A 321 13.81 -6.62 -1.03
CA SER A 321 13.84 -5.16 -1.15
C SER A 321 15.00 -4.54 -0.39
N LEU A 322 15.55 -3.50 -1.00
CA LEU A 322 16.63 -2.67 -0.49
C LEU A 322 16.07 -1.26 -0.31
N THR A 323 16.11 -0.75 0.92
CA THR A 323 15.64 0.59 1.26
C THR A 323 16.80 1.43 1.80
N PHE A 324 16.91 2.66 1.31
CA PHE A 324 17.86 3.66 1.75
C PHE A 324 17.12 4.84 2.34
N ASP A 325 17.22 5.01 3.65
CA ASP A 325 16.54 6.04 4.43
C ASP A 325 17.57 6.97 5.06
N PHE A 326 17.80 8.12 4.43
CA PHE A 326 18.82 9.07 4.89
C PHE A 326 18.24 10.07 5.89
N PRO A 327 18.69 10.06 7.15
CA PRO A 327 18.26 11.02 8.16
C PRO A 327 18.87 12.41 7.93
N PHE A 328 18.21 13.45 8.46
CA PHE A 328 18.73 14.82 8.46
C PHE A 328 19.91 14.93 9.44
N ARG A 329 21.00 15.62 9.07
CA ARG A 329 22.13 15.93 9.98
C ARG A 329 21.88 17.10 10.94
N SER A 330 20.69 17.74 10.91
CA SER A 330 20.40 18.91 11.76
C SER A 330 19.53 18.53 12.97
N PRO A 331 19.82 19.07 14.17
CA PRO A 331 19.10 18.75 15.41
C PRO A 331 17.65 19.26 15.46
N ILE A 332 17.19 20.02 14.45
CA ILE A 332 15.88 20.70 14.48
C ILE A 332 14.73 19.74 14.12
N PHE A 333 15.04 18.56 13.56
CA PHE A 333 14.07 17.58 13.06
C PHE A 333 14.10 16.23 13.80
N GLN A 334 14.40 16.23 15.11
CA GLN A 334 14.36 14.98 15.87
C GLN A 334 12.93 14.39 15.87
N ARG A 335 12.83 13.17 15.33
CA ARG A 335 11.65 12.29 15.38
C ARG A 335 11.15 12.26 16.83
N ARG A 336 9.95 12.77 17.12
CA ARG A 336 9.36 12.60 18.46
C ARG A 336 9.28 11.10 18.75
N ASP A 337 9.93 10.69 19.83
CA ASP A 337 10.06 9.29 20.22
C ASP A 337 8.65 8.72 20.50
N ARG A 338 8.21 7.76 19.66
CA ARG A 338 6.81 7.33 19.53
C ARG A 338 6.36 6.33 20.61
N SER A 339 7.00 6.34 21.78
CA SER A 339 6.72 5.38 22.85
C SER A 339 5.71 5.94 23.86
N ILE A 340 4.74 5.11 24.25
CA ILE A 340 3.70 5.43 25.26
C ILE A 340 4.34 5.83 26.60
N PHE A 341 5.52 5.30 26.90
CA PHE A 341 6.19 5.47 28.19
C PHE A 341 6.97 6.78 28.34
N THR A 342 7.19 7.53 27.26
CA THR A 342 7.92 8.82 27.37
C THR A 342 7.11 9.85 28.17
N LYS A 343 5.77 9.76 28.18
CA LYS A 343 4.89 10.63 28.98
C LYS A 343 4.71 10.17 30.44
N MET A 344 5.13 8.95 30.83
CA MET A 344 5.00 8.44 32.20
C MET A 344 6.19 8.79 33.12
N LYS A 345 6.88 9.91 32.88
CA LYS A 345 7.96 10.40 33.78
C LYS A 345 7.46 11.27 34.95
N GLY A 346 6.16 11.23 35.26
CA GLY A 346 5.53 12.12 36.24
C GLY A 346 4.87 11.47 37.46
N ILE A 347 4.72 10.14 37.52
CA ILE A 347 4.08 9.49 38.67
C ILE A 347 5.16 8.97 39.60
N SER A 348 5.65 9.87 40.45
CA SER A 348 6.40 9.50 41.64
C SER A 348 5.43 8.86 42.62
N PHE A 349 5.54 7.55 42.84
CA PHE A 349 4.93 6.92 43.99
C PHE A 349 5.72 7.35 45.23
N LYS A 350 5.09 8.17 46.07
CA LYS A 350 5.51 8.41 47.45
C LYS A 350 4.87 7.38 48.36
#